data_AF-R2SIR5-F1
#
_entry.id   AF-R2SIR5-F1
#
_cell.length_a   1.000
_cell.length_b   1.000
_cell.length_c   1.000
_cell.angle_alpha   90.00
_cell.angle_beta   90.00
_cell.angle_gamma   90.00
#
_symmetry.space_group_name_H-M   'P 1'
#
loop_
_entity.id
_entity.type
_entity.pdbx_description
1 polymer ?
#
loop_
_entity_poly.entity_id
_entity_poly.type
_entity_poly.pdbx_seq_one_letter_code
_entity_poly.pdbx_strand_id
1 'polypeptide(L)'
;MKKTILFLGILATTVVGGFSVQASEDPEALFGGGMEARNGVTPDDVVPQSRYAAGGGDFACGVNGFKVWARYDHSRRTHSATAKNGWGGSVRDKQGAGRRAYATANAALSGNTGWWNVY
;
A
#
# COMPACT_ATOMS: atom_id res chain seq x y z
N MET A 1 -40.01 -22.53 -7.65
CA MET A 1 -38.79 -21.88 -8.18
C MET A 1 -37.88 -21.53 -7.02
N LYS A 2 -36.72 -22.21 -6.87
CA LYS A 2 -35.62 -21.78 -6.00
C LYS A 2 -34.32 -22.26 -6.66
N LYS A 3 -33.46 -21.33 -7.10
CA LYS A 3 -32.12 -21.64 -7.61
C LYS A 3 -31.13 -21.32 -6.49
N THR A 4 -30.52 -22.34 -5.92
CA THR A 4 -29.41 -22.20 -4.97
C THR A 4 -28.12 -22.19 -5.77
N ILE A 5 -27.41 -21.07 -5.78
CA ILE A 5 -26.09 -20.94 -6.41
C ILE A 5 -25.05 -21.24 -5.33
N LEU A 6 -24.38 -22.39 -5.44
CA LEU A 6 -23.19 -22.71 -4.65
C LEU A 6 -21.99 -21.99 -5.28
N PHE A 7 -21.38 -21.06 -4.56
CA PHE A 7 -20.07 -20.52 -4.94
C PHE A 7 -18.96 -21.43 -4.38
N LEU A 8 -18.28 -22.12 -5.29
CA LEU A 8 -17.07 -22.87 -5.01
C LEU A 8 -15.88 -21.89 -5.02
N GLY A 9 -15.46 -21.43 -3.84
CA GLY A 9 -14.27 -20.59 -3.68
C GLY A 9 -13.02 -21.44 -3.52
N ILE A 10 -12.21 -21.54 -4.57
CA ILE A 10 -10.92 -22.24 -4.59
C ILE A 10 -9.96 -21.62 -3.56
N LEU A 11 -9.51 -22.43 -2.61
CA LEU A 11 -8.43 -22.09 -1.68
C LEU A 11 -7.09 -22.23 -2.44
N ALA A 12 -6.61 -21.15 -3.03
CA ALA A 12 -5.27 -21.10 -3.62
C ALA A 12 -4.28 -20.63 -2.56
N THR A 13 -3.52 -21.56 -1.99
CA THR A 13 -2.32 -21.29 -1.20
C THR A 13 -1.19 -20.85 -2.14
N THR A 14 -0.66 -19.64 -1.94
CA THR A 14 0.55 -19.18 -2.62
C THR A 14 1.66 -18.82 -1.64
N VAL A 15 2.88 -19.17 -2.08
CA VAL A 15 4.15 -19.16 -1.38
C VAL A 15 4.63 -17.76 -1.00
N VAL A 16 5.36 -17.72 0.13
CA VAL A 16 5.96 -16.56 0.81
C VAL A 16 6.92 -15.77 -0.08
N GLY A 17 6.44 -14.66 -0.63
CA GLY A 17 7.22 -13.58 -1.21
C GLY A 17 6.32 -12.35 -1.22
N GLY A 18 6.72 -11.27 -0.53
CA GLY A 18 5.85 -10.13 -0.23
C GLY A 18 4.98 -9.71 -1.42
N PHE A 19 3.67 -9.84 -1.29
CA PHE A 19 2.72 -9.58 -2.35
C PHE A 19 2.69 -8.09 -2.66
N SER A 20 3.11 -7.71 -3.86
CA SER A 20 2.82 -6.38 -4.43
C SER A 20 1.59 -6.48 -5.32
N VAL A 21 0.58 -5.67 -5.01
CA VAL A 21 -0.69 -5.59 -5.72
C VAL A 21 -0.67 -4.35 -6.61
N GLN A 22 -0.90 -4.49 -7.91
CA GLN A 22 -1.13 -3.38 -8.83
C GLN A 22 -2.63 -3.13 -9.00
N ALA A 23 -3.27 -2.70 -7.91
CA ALA A 23 -4.65 -2.25 -7.91
C ALA A 23 -4.76 -1.10 -6.89
N SER A 24 -5.49 -0.05 -7.27
CA SER A 24 -5.77 1.04 -6.36
C SER A 24 -6.80 0.63 -5.32
N GLU A 25 -6.59 1.09 -4.08
CA GLU A 25 -7.61 1.04 -3.02
C GLU A 25 -8.58 2.23 -3.06
N ASP A 26 -8.44 3.13 -4.03
CA ASP A 26 -9.21 4.36 -4.18
C ASP A 26 -9.91 4.40 -5.55
N PRO A 27 -11.25 4.42 -5.63
CA PRO A 27 -11.97 4.42 -6.90
C PRO A 27 -11.73 5.69 -7.74
N GLU A 28 -11.22 6.77 -7.15
CA GLU A 28 -10.88 8.01 -7.86
C GLU A 28 -9.47 8.02 -8.44
N ALA A 29 -8.63 7.02 -8.11
CA ALA A 29 -7.26 6.97 -8.60
C ALA A 29 -7.21 6.49 -10.05
N LEU A 30 -6.34 7.12 -10.84
CA LEU A 30 -6.06 6.67 -12.20
C LEU A 30 -5.27 5.36 -12.21
N PHE A 31 -4.38 5.22 -11.24
CA PHE A 31 -3.55 4.05 -11.01
C PHE A 31 -3.12 4.01 -9.56
N GLY A 32 -2.91 2.80 -9.05
CA GLY A 32 -2.50 2.59 -7.68
C GLY A 32 -1.96 1.19 -7.48
N GLY A 33 -1.40 0.99 -6.30
CA GLY A 33 -0.90 -0.30 -5.89
C GLY A 33 -0.59 -0.31 -4.41
N GLY A 34 -0.21 -1.47 -3.92
CA GLY A 34 0.18 -1.65 -2.53
C GLY A 34 1.12 -2.83 -2.35
N MET A 35 1.68 -2.94 -1.16
CA MET A 35 2.52 -4.07 -0.78
C MET A 35 2.50 -4.28 0.73
N GLU A 36 2.88 -5.48 1.15
CA GLU A 36 3.18 -5.77 2.54
C GLU A 36 4.34 -4.89 3.06
N ALA A 37 4.15 -4.33 4.25
CA ALA A 37 5.15 -3.50 4.90
C ALA A 37 6.28 -4.38 5.44
N ARG A 38 7.52 -4.00 5.15
CA ARG A 38 8.71 -4.68 5.68
C ARG A 38 8.91 -4.35 7.15
N ASN A 39 9.20 -5.34 7.98
CA ASN A 39 9.41 -5.15 9.42
C ASN A 39 10.82 -4.64 9.74
N GLY A 40 10.93 -3.79 10.76
CA GLY A 40 12.21 -3.36 11.33
C GLY A 40 12.99 -2.37 10.47
N VAL A 41 12.30 -1.61 9.62
CA VAL A 41 12.94 -0.66 8.68
C VAL A 41 12.36 0.74 8.86
N THR A 42 13.24 1.73 8.84
CA THR A 42 12.86 3.14 8.76
C THR A 42 12.70 3.57 7.29
N PRO A 43 12.07 4.72 7.01
CA PRO A 43 12.00 5.26 5.66
C PRO A 43 13.36 5.34 4.97
N ASP A 44 14.43 5.62 5.69
CA ASP A 44 15.76 5.81 5.10
C ASP A 44 16.46 4.46 4.80
N ASP A 45 16.03 3.37 5.44
CA ASP A 45 16.60 2.03 5.23
C ASP A 45 16.01 1.29 4.01
N VAL A 46 14.86 1.75 3.50
CA VAL A 46 14.14 1.05 2.43
C VAL A 46 14.46 1.66 1.07
N VAL A 47 15.09 0.85 0.22
CA VAL A 47 15.13 1.10 -1.24
C VAL A 47 13.69 1.14 -1.75
N PRO A 48 13.19 2.30 -2.22
CA PRO A 48 11.83 2.40 -2.74
C PRO A 48 11.60 1.43 -3.90
N GLN A 49 10.37 0.97 -4.08
CA GLN A 49 10.00 0.31 -5.32
C GLN A 49 10.24 1.27 -6.48
N SER A 50 10.90 0.75 -7.53
CA SER A 50 11.29 1.52 -8.71
C SER A 50 10.09 2.26 -9.31
N ARG A 51 10.34 3.51 -9.76
CA ARG A 51 9.36 4.43 -10.34
C ARG A 51 8.33 3.81 -11.27
N TYR A 52 8.76 2.87 -12.12
CA TYR A 52 7.88 2.24 -13.10
C TYR A 52 6.82 1.32 -12.48
N ALA A 53 7.11 0.68 -11.34
CA ALA A 53 6.17 -0.17 -10.62
C ALA A 53 5.14 0.63 -9.83
N ALA A 54 5.49 1.86 -9.42
CA ALA A 54 4.65 2.77 -8.65
C ALA A 54 4.16 3.98 -9.48
N GLY A 55 3.66 3.74 -10.69
CA GLY A 55 2.97 4.78 -11.47
C GLY A 55 3.83 5.95 -11.96
N GLY A 56 5.14 5.87 -11.86
CA GLY A 56 6.09 6.95 -12.18
C GLY A 56 6.69 7.66 -10.96
N GLY A 57 6.31 7.28 -9.73
CA GLY A 57 6.82 7.85 -8.47
C GLY A 57 7.60 6.85 -7.61
N ASP A 58 8.29 7.32 -6.59
CA ASP A 58 9.08 6.49 -5.68
C ASP A 58 8.25 6.13 -4.43
N PHE A 59 7.86 4.86 -4.30
CA PHE A 59 7.04 4.38 -3.18
C PHE A 59 7.82 3.47 -2.23
N ALA A 60 7.65 3.65 -0.92
CA ALA A 60 8.14 2.70 0.08
C ALA A 60 7.19 2.60 1.27
N CYS A 61 7.17 1.44 1.93
CA CYS A 61 6.47 1.26 3.19
C CYS A 61 7.23 0.29 4.10
N GLY A 62 6.93 0.37 5.39
CA GLY A 62 7.58 -0.44 6.41
C GLY A 62 6.91 -0.33 7.76
N VAL A 63 7.41 -1.11 8.71
CA VAL A 63 7.04 -1.07 10.12
C VAL A 63 8.28 -0.68 10.92
N ASN A 64 8.16 0.39 11.70
CA ASN A 64 9.16 0.81 12.67
C ASN A 64 8.50 0.82 14.06
N GLY A 65 8.95 -0.09 14.93
CA GLY A 65 8.35 -0.32 16.24
C GLY A 65 6.84 -0.59 16.14
N PHE A 66 6.03 0.26 16.79
CA PHE A 66 4.57 0.13 16.82
C PHE A 66 3.86 0.92 15.70
N LYS A 67 4.57 1.34 14.66
CA LYS A 67 4.03 2.15 13.57
C LYS A 67 4.30 1.51 12.22
N VAL A 68 3.24 1.33 11.43
CA VAL A 68 3.36 1.12 9.98
C VAL A 68 3.42 2.49 9.32
N TRP A 69 4.32 2.66 8.37
CA TRP A 69 4.52 3.89 7.61
C TRP A 69 4.49 3.61 6.12
N ALA A 70 4.04 4.61 5.35
CA ALA A 70 4.09 4.61 3.90
C ALA A 70 4.55 5.99 3.42
N ARG A 71 5.44 6.02 2.43
CA ARG A 71 5.90 7.24 1.76
C ARG A 71 5.72 7.10 0.27
N TYR A 72 5.34 8.19 -0.38
CA TYR A 72 5.28 8.24 -1.83
C TYR A 72 5.71 9.62 -2.32
N ASP A 73 6.66 9.64 -3.24
CA ASP A 73 7.13 10.85 -3.92
C ASP A 73 6.74 10.79 -5.40
N HIS A 74 5.95 11.76 -5.87
CA HIS A 74 5.59 11.85 -7.30
C HIS A 74 5.70 13.30 -7.82
N SER A 75 6.59 13.54 -8.78
CA SER A 75 6.96 14.90 -9.20
C SER A 75 5.99 15.57 -10.18
N ARG A 76 5.12 14.80 -10.84
CA ARG A 76 4.31 15.30 -11.97
C ARG A 76 2.80 15.29 -11.74
N ARG A 77 2.32 14.63 -10.68
CA ARG A 77 0.89 14.41 -10.44
C ARG A 77 0.57 14.43 -8.96
N THR A 78 -0.67 14.77 -8.66
CA THR A 78 -1.24 14.58 -7.34
C THR A 78 -1.21 13.09 -7.00
N HIS A 79 -0.85 12.77 -5.76
CA HIS A 79 -0.63 11.40 -5.34
C HIS A 79 -0.94 11.23 -3.86
N SER A 80 -1.00 9.99 -3.38
CA SER A 80 -1.17 9.70 -1.96
C SER A 80 -0.38 8.50 -1.50
N ALA A 81 -0.04 8.48 -0.22
CA ALA A 81 0.46 7.33 0.50
C ALA A 81 -0.54 6.96 1.60
N THR A 82 -0.86 5.67 1.71
CA THR A 82 -1.71 5.13 2.78
C THR A 82 -0.92 4.10 3.58
N ALA A 83 -0.89 4.26 4.90
CA ALA A 83 -0.42 3.25 5.84
C ALA A 83 -1.64 2.52 6.44
N LYS A 84 -1.65 1.19 6.37
CA LYS A 84 -2.77 0.35 6.83
C LYS A 84 -2.27 -0.80 7.68
N ASN A 85 -2.95 -1.07 8.79
CA ASN A 85 -2.64 -2.20 9.67
C ASN A 85 -3.54 -3.41 9.42
N GLY A 86 -3.13 -4.57 9.92
CA GLY A 86 -3.89 -5.82 9.77
C GLY A 86 -5.24 -5.86 10.49
N TRP A 87 -5.54 -4.86 11.33
CA TRP A 87 -6.84 -4.72 12.01
C TRP A 87 -7.82 -3.82 11.23
N GLY A 88 -7.41 -3.31 10.06
CA GLY A 88 -8.24 -2.46 9.22
C GLY A 88 -8.13 -0.95 9.51
N GLY A 89 -7.32 -0.54 10.49
CA GLY A 89 -7.00 0.87 10.71
C GLY A 89 -6.09 1.41 9.61
N SER A 90 -6.42 2.58 9.06
CA SER A 90 -5.65 3.22 7.99
C SER A 90 -5.53 4.73 8.18
N VAL A 91 -4.44 5.29 7.66
CA VAL A 91 -4.23 6.74 7.53
C VAL A 91 -3.71 7.00 6.12
N ARG A 92 -4.29 8.00 5.45
CA ARG A 92 -3.89 8.43 4.11
C ARG A 92 -3.42 9.88 4.14
N ASP A 93 -2.36 10.15 3.41
CA ASP A 93 -1.88 11.50 3.11
C ASP A 93 -1.90 11.72 1.60
N LYS A 94 -2.66 12.72 1.14
CA LYS A 94 -2.79 13.08 -0.29
C LYS A 94 -2.13 14.43 -0.52
N GLN A 95 -1.20 14.47 -1.46
CA GLN A 95 -0.35 15.62 -1.72
C GLN A 95 -0.37 15.98 -3.21
N GLY A 96 -0.15 17.28 -3.48
CA GLY A 96 0.10 17.77 -4.83
C GLY A 96 1.44 17.28 -5.39
N ALA A 97 1.64 17.45 -6.70
CA ALA A 97 2.89 17.09 -7.37
C ALA A 97 4.12 17.74 -6.72
N GLY A 98 5.22 16.99 -6.63
CA GLY A 98 6.51 17.47 -6.13
C GLY A 98 6.61 17.59 -4.60
N ARG A 99 5.56 17.24 -3.85
CA ARG A 99 5.59 17.10 -2.40
C ARG A 99 5.61 15.63 -2.00
N ARG A 100 6.20 15.31 -0.86
CA ARG A 100 6.17 13.95 -0.31
C ARG A 100 4.84 13.69 0.37
N ALA A 101 4.15 12.63 -0.02
CA ALA A 101 3.07 12.06 0.79
C ALA A 101 3.67 11.12 1.85
N TYR A 102 3.29 11.29 3.11
CA TYR A 102 3.76 10.45 4.22
C TYR A 102 2.63 10.17 5.21
N ALA A 103 2.36 8.89 5.44
CA ALA A 103 1.33 8.43 6.36
C ALA A 103 1.87 7.44 7.37
N THR A 104 1.32 7.46 8.59
CA THR A 104 1.62 6.50 9.65
C THR A 104 0.35 6.05 10.36
N ALA A 105 0.26 4.76 10.66
CA ALA A 105 -0.79 4.17 11.49
C ALA A 105 -0.19 3.26 12.57
N ASN A 106 -0.97 2.90 13.59
CA ASN A 106 -0.54 1.90 14.58
C ASN A 106 -0.34 0.55 13.88
N ALA A 107 0.83 -0.07 14.05
CA ALA A 107 1.10 -1.39 13.49
C ALA A 107 0.31 -2.47 14.24
N ALA A 108 -0.14 -3.48 13.49
CA ALA A 108 -0.60 -4.75 14.03
C ALA A 108 0.56 -5.75 14.08
N LEU A 109 0.36 -6.90 14.72
CA LEU A 109 1.35 -8.00 14.75
C LEU A 109 1.64 -8.55 13.34
N SER A 110 0.66 -8.47 12.42
CA SER A 110 0.77 -8.92 11.03
C SER A 110 -0.20 -8.15 10.13
N GLY A 111 -0.09 -8.31 8.81
CA GLY A 111 -1.00 -7.70 7.82
C GLY A 111 -0.85 -6.19 7.67
N ASN A 112 0.32 -5.64 8.02
CA ASN A 112 0.62 -4.24 7.80
C ASN A 112 0.95 -4.01 6.33
N THR A 113 0.28 -3.06 5.69
CA THR A 113 0.44 -2.78 4.26
C THR A 113 0.63 -1.29 4.02
N GLY A 114 1.32 -0.97 2.93
CA GLY A 114 1.38 0.38 2.39
C GLY A 114 0.76 0.42 1.01
N TRP A 115 0.06 1.51 0.71
CA TRP A 115 -0.59 1.74 -0.58
C TRP A 115 -0.21 3.10 -1.16
N TRP A 116 -0.20 3.18 -2.48
CA TRP A 116 0.02 4.41 -3.23
C TRP A 116 -1.06 4.56 -4.30
N ASN A 117 -1.46 5.80 -4.53
CA ASN A 117 -2.40 6.16 -5.60
C ASN A 117 -1.91 7.42 -6.32
N VAL A 118 -2.21 7.51 -7.61
CA VAL A 118 -2.00 8.71 -8.42
C VAL A 118 -3.31 9.15 -9.03
N TYR A 119 -3.51 10.46 -9.05
CA TYR A 119 -4.70 11.16 -9.53
C TYR A 119 -4.38 12.03 -10.74
#